data_AF-A0A2P8VXP9-F1
#
_entry.id   AF-A0A2P8VXP9-F1
#
_cell.length_a   1.000
_cell.length_b   1.000
_cell.length_c   1.000
_cell.angle_alpha   90.00
_cell.angle_beta   90.00
_cell.angle_gamma   90.00
#
_symmetry.space_group_name_H-M   'P 1'
#
loop_
_entity.id
_entity.type
_entity.pdbx_description
1 polymer ?
#
loop_
_entity_poly.entity_id
_entity_poly.type
_entity_poly.pdbx_seq_one_letter_code
_entity_poly.pdbx_strand_id
1 'polypeptide(L)'
;MEPKEFCQKYARLTESDWGYKSNWERLLAHCCRISVKTVRTWGTAPDFENCPEVYRERLAQIDVLKQAEQVLRKHQLHQDYLDTLE
;
A
#
# COMPACT_ATOMS: atom_id res chain seq x y z
N MET A 1 5.81 -8.30 -0.77
CA MET A 1 5.79 -7.09 -1.61
C MET A 1 6.65 -6.05 -0.94
N GLU A 2 7.57 -5.43 -1.66
CA GLU A 2 8.48 -4.46 -1.06
C GLU A 2 7.79 -3.09 -0.86
N PRO A 3 8.10 -2.35 0.21
CA PRO A 3 7.49 -1.05 0.47
C PRO A 3 7.69 -0.04 -0.66
N LYS A 4 8.84 -0.08 -1.33
CA LYS A 4 9.15 0.75 -2.50
C LYS A 4 8.16 0.51 -3.63
N GLU A 5 7.95 -0.75 -4.00
CA GLU A 5 7.02 -1.15 -5.06
C GLU A 5 5.59 -0.72 -4.71
N PHE A 6 5.18 -0.88 -3.45
CA PHE A 6 3.87 -0.47 -2.98
C PHE A 6 3.65 1.03 -3.09
N CYS A 7 4.62 1.82 -2.64
CA CYS A 7 4.56 3.27 -2.77
C CYS A 7 4.58 3.73 -4.22
N GLN A 8 5.38 3.10 -5.09
CA GLN A 8 5.39 3.44 -6.51
C GLN A 8 4.02 3.19 -7.18
N LYS A 9 3.27 2.18 -6.75
CA LYS A 9 1.92 1.91 -7.27
C LYS A 9 0.84 2.81 -6.70
N TYR A 10 0.92 3.16 -5.41
CA TYR A 10 -0.22 3.71 -4.66
C TYR A 10 0.03 5.05 -3.98
N ALA A 11 1.28 5.51 -3.89
CA ALA A 11 1.57 6.83 -3.36
C ALA A 11 1.11 7.92 -4.34
N ARG A 12 0.76 9.07 -3.77
CA ARG A 12 0.34 10.23 -4.57
C ARG A 12 1.53 10.97 -5.16
N LEU A 13 2.65 10.97 -4.44
CA LEU A 13 3.87 11.66 -4.82
C LEU A 13 4.92 10.64 -5.26
N THR A 14 5.68 11.00 -6.28
CA THR A 14 6.80 10.24 -6.82
C THR A 14 8.12 10.71 -6.23
N GLU A 15 9.21 9.98 -6.43
CA GLU A 15 10.55 10.33 -5.90
C GLU A 15 11.05 11.70 -6.37
N SER A 16 10.52 12.23 -7.47
CA SER A 16 10.82 13.56 -8.02
C SER A 16 10.09 14.70 -7.30
N ASP A 17 9.04 14.39 -6.54
CA ASP A 17 8.17 15.40 -5.92
C ASP A 17 8.70 15.84 -4.55
N TRP A 18 8.64 17.15 -4.28
CA TRP A 18 9.00 17.66 -2.96
C TRP A 18 8.04 17.10 -1.89
N GLY A 19 8.60 16.49 -0.84
CA GLY A 19 7.83 15.87 0.24
C GLY A 19 7.44 14.40 0.03
N TYR A 20 7.92 13.75 -1.04
CA TYR A 20 7.60 12.34 -1.33
C TYR A 20 7.92 11.41 -0.16
N LYS A 21 9.06 11.59 0.51
CA LYS A 21 9.49 10.74 1.65
C LYS A 21 8.42 10.71 2.74
N SER A 22 7.94 11.89 3.15
CA SER A 22 6.90 12.03 4.17
C SER A 22 5.56 11.45 3.70
N ASN A 23 5.24 11.57 2.40
CA ASN A 23 4.04 10.97 1.83
C ASN A 23 4.09 9.44 1.87
N TRP A 24 5.22 8.85 1.47
CA TRP A 24 5.42 7.40 1.47
C TRP A 24 5.40 6.83 2.89
N GLU A 25 6.09 7.48 3.82
CA GLU A 25 6.06 7.11 5.24
C GLU A 25 4.63 7.09 5.81
N ARG A 26 3.82 8.10 5.48
CA ARG A 26 2.41 8.19 5.93
C ARG A 26 1.52 7.14 5.29
N LEU A 27 1.73 6.85 4.00
CA LEU A 27 1.00 5.80 3.29
C LEU A 27 1.24 4.44 3.93
N LEU A 28 2.50 4.07 4.11
CA LEU A 28 2.90 2.80 4.72
C LEU A 28 2.38 2.68 6.16
N ALA A 29 2.48 3.75 6.94
CA ALA A 29 1.97 3.79 8.30
C ALA A 29 0.45 3.54 8.34
N HIS A 30 -0.29 4.18 7.43
CA HIS A 30 -1.73 4.00 7.31
C HIS A 30 -2.12 2.58 6.91
N CYS A 31 -1.50 2.04 5.85
CA CYS A 31 -1.78 0.69 5.34
C CYS A 31 -1.45 -0.40 6.37
N CYS A 32 -0.33 -0.26 7.07
CA CYS A 32 0.10 -1.22 8.08
C CYS A 32 -0.53 -0.98 9.46
N ARG A 33 -1.34 0.08 9.63
CA ARG A 33 -1.97 0.49 10.91
C ARG A 33 -0.96 0.66 12.05
N ILE A 34 0.16 1.31 11.75
CA ILE A 34 1.25 1.59 12.69
C ILE A 34 1.59 3.07 12.70
N SER A 35 2.50 3.46 13.60
CA SER A 35 2.99 4.84 13.64
C SER A 35 3.97 5.14 12.51
N VAL A 36 4.00 6.39 12.04
CA VAL A 36 5.02 6.88 11.10
C VAL A 36 6.43 6.72 11.68
N LYS A 37 6.58 6.85 13.00
CA LYS A 37 7.86 6.63 13.69
C LYS A 37 8.35 5.20 13.49
N THR A 38 7.46 4.21 13.55
CA THR A 38 7.78 2.80 13.28
C THR A 38 8.23 2.62 11.83
N VAL A 39 7.55 3.21 10.86
CA VAL A 39 7.96 3.13 9.44
C VAL A 39 9.36 3.71 9.24
N ARG A 40 9.69 4.84 9.90
CA ARG A 40 11.03 5.44 9.83
C ARG A 40 12.13 4.53 10.37
N THR A 41 11.82 3.62 11.29
CA THR A 41 12.80 2.64 11.76
C THR A 41 13.14 1.56 10.72
N TRP A 42 12.31 1.41 9.68
CA TRP A 42 12.59 0.50 8.57
C TRP A 42 13.68 1.03 7.64
N GLY A 43 14.10 2.28 7.79
CA GLY A 43 15.11 2.92 6.96
C GLY A 43 14.55 4.13 6.22
N THR A 44 15.32 4.62 5.26
CA THR A 44 14.98 5.85 4.53
C THR A 44 14.21 5.52 3.25
N ALA A 45 13.16 6.28 2.97
CA ALA A 45 12.50 6.22 1.67
C ALA A 45 13.49 6.59 0.55
N PRO A 46 13.50 5.86 -0.58
CA PRO A 46 12.45 4.93 -1.02
C PRO A 46 12.60 3.47 -0.58
N ASP A 47 13.75 3.07 -0.05
CA ASP A 47 14.13 1.65 -0.03
C ASP A 47 13.63 0.87 1.21
N PHE A 48 13.52 1.51 2.38
CA PHE A 48 13.00 0.89 3.62
C PHE A 48 13.60 -0.50 3.93
N GLU A 49 14.92 -0.59 3.83
CA GLU A 49 15.72 -1.83 3.85
C GLU A 49 15.41 -2.78 5.02
N ASN A 50 15.07 -2.22 6.19
CA ASN A 50 14.80 -2.93 7.44
C ASN A 50 13.29 -3.18 7.67
N CYS A 51 12.46 -3.13 6.63
CA CYS A 51 11.04 -3.45 6.75
C CYS A 51 10.85 -4.91 7.19
N PRO A 52 10.23 -5.19 8.35
CA PRO A 52 9.97 -6.55 8.82
C PRO A 52 9.05 -7.32 7.87
N GLU A 53 9.27 -8.63 7.75
CA GLU A 53 8.54 -9.52 6.84
C GLU A 53 7.02 -9.45 7.02
N VAL A 54 6.55 -9.43 8.27
CA VAL A 54 5.12 -9.31 8.63
C VAL A 54 4.45 -8.12 7.93
N TYR A 55 5.15 -7.00 7.77
CA TYR A 55 4.60 -5.83 7.09
C TYR A 55 4.69 -5.95 5.57
N ARG A 56 5.69 -6.64 5.02
CA ARG A 56 5.76 -6.95 3.58
C ARG A 56 4.63 -7.87 3.13
N GLU A 57 4.28 -8.85 3.96
CA GLU A 57 3.11 -9.71 3.76
C GLU A 57 1.81 -8.90 3.84
N ARG A 58 1.71 -8.01 4.83
CA ARG A 58 0.54 -7.13 4.97
C ARG A 58 0.35 -6.22 3.74
N LEU A 59 1.42 -5.64 3.22
CA LEU A 59 1.38 -4.81 2.01
C LEU A 59 0.96 -5.65 0.78
N ALA A 60 1.45 -6.88 0.66
CA ALA A 60 1.03 -7.79 -0.41
C ALA A 60 -0.47 -8.13 -0.34
N GLN A 61 -1.00 -8.39 0.86
CA GLN A 61 -2.45 -8.60 1.05
C GLN A 61 -3.26 -7.39 0.60
N ILE A 62 -2.81 -6.18 0.95
CA ILE A 62 -3.48 -4.94 0.57
C ILE A 62 -3.43 -4.72 -0.95
N ASP A 63 -2.31 -5.01 -1.59
CA ASP A 63 -2.16 -4.93 -3.05
C ASP A 63 -3.14 -5.88 -3.77
N VAL A 64 -3.26 -7.13 -3.33
CA VAL A 64 -4.24 -8.09 -3.88
C VAL A 64 -5.68 -7.57 -3.71
N LEU A 65 -6.03 -7.06 -2.53
CA LEU A 65 -7.36 -6.48 -2.29
C LEU A 65 -7.63 -5.26 -3.19
N LYS A 66 -6.63 -4.41 -3.40
CA LYS A 66 -6.74 -3.24 -4.28
C LYS A 66 -6.89 -3.64 -5.75
N GLN A 67 -6.16 -4.66 -6.19
CA GLN A 67 -6.30 -5.21 -7.53
C GLN A 67 -7.70 -5.82 -7.72
N ALA A 68 -8.18 -6.59 -6.74
CA ALA A 68 -9.54 -7.14 -6.77
C ALA A 68 -10.60 -6.03 -6.83
N GLU A 69 -10.48 -4.96 -6.02
CA GLU A 69 -11.35 -3.80 -6.07
C GLU A 69 -11.34 -3.13 -7.46
N GLN A 70 -10.17 -2.98 -8.08
CA GLN A 70 -10.04 -2.42 -9.43
C GLN A 70 -10.70 -3.30 -10.50
N VAL A 71 -10.53 -4.62 -10.40
CA VAL A 71 -11.19 -5.58 -11.30
C VAL A 71 -12.71 -5.49 -11.14
N LEU A 72 -13.23 -5.53 -9.92
CA LEU A 72 -14.67 -5.42 -9.65
C LEU A 72 -15.25 -4.11 -10.20
N ARG A 73 -14.58 -2.98 -9.94
CA ARG A 73 -14.96 -1.67 -10.50
C ARG A 73 -14.96 -1.68 -12.04
N LYS A 74 -13.95 -2.28 -12.66
CA LYS A 74 -13.84 -2.37 -14.13
C LYS A 74 -14.98 -3.17 -14.73
N HIS A 75 -15.43 -4.22 -14.05
CA HIS A 75 -16.54 -5.05 -14.50
C HIS A 75 -17.92 -4.49 -14.09
N GLN A 76 -18.00 -3.30 -13.47
CA GLN A 76 -19.23 -2.72 -12.90
C GLN A 76 -19.98 -3.69 -11.97
N LEU A 77 -19.28 -4.67 -11.41
CA LEU A 77 -19.82 -5.63 -10.46
C LEU A 77 -19.86 -4.90 -9.10
N HIS A 78 -20.87 -4.05 -8.94
CA HIS A 78 -21.28 -3.54 -7.64
C HIS A 78 -21.67 -4.72 -6.73
N GLN A 79 -21.65 -4.49 -5.41
CA GLN A 79 -21.96 -5.46 -4.35
C GLN A 79 -23.11 -6.43 -4.69
N ASP A 80 -24.11 -5.97 -5.44
CA ASP A 80 -25.24 -6.76 -5.93
C ASP A 80 -24.86 -8.07 -6.66
N TYR A 81 -23.70 -8.15 -7.34
CA TYR A 81 -23.29 -9.40 -8.00
C TYR A 81 -22.73 -10.44 -7.01
N LEU A 82 -22.12 -9.99 -5.92
CA LEU A 82 -21.63 -10.89 -4.87
C LEU A 82 -22.80 -11.47 -4.07
N ASP A 83 -23.88 -10.70 -3.87
CA ASP A 83 -25.12 -11.18 -3.24
C ASP A 83 -25.87 -12.21 -4.13
N THR A 84 -25.68 -12.21 -5.46
CA THR A 84 -26.28 -13.21 -6.36
C THR A 84 -25.52 -14.54 -6.48
N LEU A 85 -24.38 -14.69 -5.78
CA LEU A 85 -23.62 -15.94 -5.74
C LEU A 85 -23.92 -16.81 -4.51
N GLU A 86 -24.85 -16.38 -3.65
CA GLU A 86 -25.53 -17.21 -2.62
C GLU A 86 -26.77 -17.92 -3.19
#